data_AF-A0A345C2I3-F1
#
_entry.id   AF-A0A345C2I3-F1
#
_cell.length_a   1.000
_cell.length_b   1.000
_cell.length_c   1.000
_cell.angle_alpha   90.00
_cell.angle_beta   90.00
_cell.angle_gamma   90.00
#
_symmetry.space_group_name_H-M   'P 1'
#
loop_
_entity.id
_entity.type
_entity.pdbx_description
1 polymer ?
#
loop_
_entity_poly.entity_id
_entity_poly.type
_entity_poly.pdbx_seq_one_letter_code
_entity_poly.pdbx_strand_id
1 'polypeptide(L)' 'MNNFYYEVLEYDRTKNAEEGINQLIKNCDQDGEKILEIREHVTLGGYESMYYTFFVKISTDSQ' A
#
# COMPACT_ATOMS: atom_id res chain seq x y z
N MET A 1 -22.38 -4.68 -6.09
CA MET A 1 -21.10 -5.17 -6.64
C MET A 1 -20.01 -4.57 -5.75
N ASN A 2 -19.10 -5.36 -5.18
CA ASN A 2 -17.97 -4.77 -4.45
C ASN A 2 -16.99 -4.19 -5.47
N ASN A 3 -16.97 -2.86 -5.57
CA ASN A 3 -15.97 -2.15 -6.34
C ASN A 3 -14.63 -2.22 -5.58
N PHE A 4 -13.56 -2.44 -6.32
CA PHE A 4 -12.22 -2.44 -5.77
C PHE A 4 -11.25 -1.72 -6.71
N TYR A 5 -10.21 -1.16 -6.13
CA TYR A 5 -9.10 -0.56 -6.85
C TYR A 5 -7.77 -1.01 -6.24
N TYR A 6 -6.68 -0.69 -6.93
CA TYR A 6 -5.33 -0.96 -6.46
C TYR A 6 -4.60 0.35 -6.21
N GLU A 7 -3.88 0.41 -5.10
CA GLU A 7 -2.95 1.48 -4.77
C GLU A 7 -1.52 0.93 -4.76
N VAL A 8 -0.58 1.69 -5.30
CA VAL A 8 0.84 1.31 -5.36
C VAL A 8 1.63 2.32 -4.56
N LEU A 9 2.39 1.83 -3.58
CA LEU A 9 3.23 2.65 -2.72
C LEU A 9 4.70 2.25 -2.88
N GLU A 10 5.57 3.22 -3.09
CA GLU A 10 7.01 3.00 -3.28
C GLU A 10 7.81 3.76 -2.24
N TYR A 11 8.73 3.07 -1.57
CA TYR A 11 9.58 3.64 -0.53
C TYR A 11 11.03 3.22 -0.69
N ASP A 12 11.92 4.19 -0.50
CA ASP A 12 13.38 4.01 -0.56
C ASP A 12 13.97 3.33 0.69
N ARG A 13 13.20 3.23 1.79
CA ARG A 13 13.64 2.65 3.08
C ARG A 13 12.50 1.99 3.85
N THR A 14 12.83 0.95 4.63
CA THR A 14 11.87 0.17 5.43
C THR A 14 11.07 1.02 6.44
N LYS A 15 11.70 1.98 7.13
CA LYS A 15 10.98 2.86 8.09
C LYS A 15 9.93 3.74 7.39
N ASN A 16 10.25 4.26 6.21
CA ASN A 16 9.33 5.08 5.43
C ASN A 16 8.17 4.21 4.88
N ALA A 17 8.45 2.95 4.54
CA ALA A 17 7.45 1.98 4.13
C ALA A 17 6.41 1.69 5.23
N GLU A 18 6.86 1.44 6.46
CA GLU A 18 5.96 1.21 7.60
C GLU A 18 5.07 2.43 7.87
N GLU A 19 5.64 3.64 7.89
CA GLU A 19 4.88 4.88 8.09
C GLU A 19 3.84 5.09 6.99
N GLY A 20 4.20 4.85 5.74
CA GLY A 20 3.32 5.01 4.60
C GLY A 20 2.17 4.00 4.56
N ILE A 21 2.42 2.73 4.88
CA ILE A 21 1.36 1.72 5.02
C ILE A 21 0.42 2.06 6.19
N ASN A 22 0.96 2.52 7.33
CA ASN A 22 0.14 2.96 8.45
C ASN A 22 -0.75 4.16 8.09
N GLN A 23 -0.26 5.08 7.27
CA GLN A 23 -1.06 6.20 6.79
C GLN A 23 -2.16 5.74 5.83
N LEU A 24 -1.86 4.80 4.92
CA LEU A 24 -2.86 4.21 4.03
C LEU A 24 -3.99 3.53 4.82
N ILE A 25 -3.65 2.73 5.83
CA ILE A 25 -4.63 2.07 6.71
C ILE A 25 -5.55 3.11 7.36
N LYS A 26 -4.99 4.19 7.90
CA LYS A 26 -5.78 5.26 8.51
C LYS A 26 -6.72 5.96 7.52
N ASN A 27 -6.25 6.21 6.30
CA ASN A 27 -7.08 6.84 5.28
C ASN A 27 -8.24 5.91 4.88
N CYS A 28 -7.96 4.62 4.65
CA CYS A 28 -9.00 3.63 4.35
C CYS A 28 -10.07 3.58 5.46
N ASP A 29 -9.64 3.55 6.72
CA ASP A 29 -10.56 3.54 7.88
C ASP A 29 -11.43 4.81 7.92
N GLN A 30 -10.88 5.98 7.56
CA GLN A 30 -11.61 7.26 7.53
C GLN A 30 -12.61 7.31 6.36
N ASP A 31 -12.23 6.76 5.21
CA ASP A 31 -13.03 6.78 3.99
C ASP A 31 -14.06 5.62 3.93
N GLY A 32 -14.09 4.77 4.95
CA GLY A 32 -14.98 3.61 5.02
C GLY A 32 -14.57 2.49 4.05
N GLU A 33 -13.34 2.52 3.57
CA GLU A 33 -12.75 1.53 2.69
C GLU A 33 -12.15 0.39 3.50
N LYS A 34 -11.94 -0.76 2.84
CA LYS A 34 -11.34 -1.93 3.48
C LYS A 34 -10.17 -2.42 2.64
N ILE A 35 -9.01 -2.51 3.27
CA ILE A 35 -7.86 -3.19 2.68
C ILE A 35 -8.15 -4.68 2.65
N LEU A 36 -8.09 -5.26 1.45
CA LEU A 36 -8.32 -6.67 1.21
C LEU A 36 -7.02 -7.48 1.16
N GLU A 37 -5.99 -6.90 0.58
CA GLU A 37 -4.73 -7.58 0.30
C GLU A 37 -3.58 -6.58 0.22
N ILE A 38 -2.43 -6.91 0.80
CA ILE A 38 -1.18 -6.17 0.65
C ILE A 38 -0.13 -7.15 0.13
N ARG A 39 0.46 -6.85 -1.02
CA ARG A 39 1.63 -7.58 -1.54
C ARG A 39 2.84 -6.69 -1.52
N GLU A 40 3.89 -7.16 -0.86
CA GLU A 40 5.19 -6.51 -0.86
C GLU A 40 6.08 -7.08 -1.97
N HIS A 41 6.80 -6.21 -2.66
CA HIS A 41 7.87 -6.57 -3.57
C HIS A 41 9.11 -5.74 -3.25
N VAL A 42 10.21 -6.43 -2.93
CA VAL A 42 11.50 -5.79 -2.66
C VAL A 42 12.31 -5.81 -3.95
N THR A 43 12.60 -4.62 -4.47
CA THR A 43 13.45 -4.44 -5.64
C THR A 43 14.86 -4.07 -5.18
N LEU A 44 15.84 -4.92 -5.49
CA LEU A 44 17.25 -4.61 -5.34
C LEU A 44 17.72 -3.83 -6.57
N GLY A 45 17.68 -2.51 -6.49
CA GLY A 45 18.42 -1.64 -7.40
C GLY A 45 19.91 -1.85 -7.16
N GLY A 46 20.71 -1.95 -8.23
CA GLY A 46 22.14 -2.26 -8.12
C GLY A 46 22.91 -1.38 -7.14
N TYR A 47 24.08 -1.89 -6.72
CA TYR A 47 25.04 -1.37 -5.73
C TYR A 47 24.53 -0.87 -4.37
N GLU A 48 23.51 -0.01 -4.23
CA GLU A 48 23.14 0.57 -2.91
C GLU A 48 21.66 0.96 -2.69
N SER A 49 20.72 0.63 -3.60
CA SER A 49 19.33 1.12 -3.47
C SER A 49 18.31 -0.01 -3.34
N MET A 50 17.74 -0.20 -2.15
CA MET A 50 16.64 -1.12 -1.90
C MET A 50 15.31 -0.36 -1.93
N TYR A 51 14.43 -0.73 -2.85
CA TYR A 51 13.09 -0.15 -2.94
C TYR A 51 12.05 -1.16 -2.47
N TYR A 52 11.12 -0.69 -1.65
CA TYR A 52 9.94 -1.43 -1.22
C TYR A 52 8.74 -0.94 -2.00
N THR A 53 8.14 -1.81 -2.81
CA THR A 53 6.89 -1.54 -3.52
C THR A 53 5.77 -2.36 -2.89
N PHE A 54 4.69 -1.72 -2.48
CA PHE A 54 3.48 -2.37 -1.98
C PHE A 54 2.35 -2.23 -2.99
N PHE A 55 1.73 -3.34 -3.36
CA PHE A 55 0.51 -3.39 -4.16
C PHE A 55 -0.66 -3.71 -3.24
N VAL A 56 -1.53 -2.72 -3.02
CA VAL A 56 -2.62 -2.82 -2.05
C VAL A 56 -3.95 -2.88 -2.80
N LYS A 57 -4.74 -3.92 -2.53
CA LYS A 57 -6.10 -4.05 -3.04
C LYS A 57 -7.08 -3.50 -2.02
N ILE A 58 -7.90 -2.54 -2.41
CA ILE A 58 -8.84 -1.84 -1.53
C ILE A 58 -10.24 -2.02 -2.08
N SER A 59 -11.20 -2.38 -1.22
CA SER A 59 -12.63 -2.35 -1.55
C SER A 59 -13.27 -1.09 -1.02
N THR A 60 -14.13 -0.50 -1.84
CA THR A 60 -15.02 0.58 -1.45
C THR A 60 -16.42 0.00 -1.26
N ASP A 61 -17.05 0.27 -0.12
CA ASP A 61 -18.49 0.07 0.03
C ASP A 61 -19.16 1.17 -0.81
N SER A 62 -19.37 0.90 -2.11
CA SER A 62 -20.11 1.82 -2.98
C SER A 62 -21.51 2.05 -2.37
N GLN A 63 -21.86 3.32 -2.13
CA GLN A 63 -23.22 3.73 -1.73
C GLN A 63 -24.29 3.07 -2.63
#